data_AF-A0A4Z1T9U9-F1
#
_entry.id   AF-A0A4Z1T9U9-F1
#
_cell.length_a   1.000
_cell.length_b   1.000
_cell.length_c   1.000
_cell.angle_alpha   90.00
_cell.angle_beta   90.00
_cell.angle_gamma   90.00
#
_symmetry.space_group_name_H-M   'P 1'
#
loop_
_entity.id
_entity.type
_entity.pdbx_description
1 polymer ?
#
loop_
_entity_poly.entity_id
_entity_poly.type
_entity_poly.pdbx_seq_one_letter_code
_entity_poly.pdbx_strand_id
1 'polypeptide(L)'
;MTGTLIDAAKNGDEAKVAALLEGEARLVDDAGKTALMWAAENKHTKAALLLVEKEAGMVAKDGSFAMVYAAKNGDIELLTALFEKEGRLRDGNNLSALNHASKSKQFEASKMLRLRTIETMDEKDMEQLRQRVAATYSEMAKKAQQAEVKSHNMAIFRSFFEAFYSLSCSGIEQGTEITEEQLNRSLEKCLSEIRKLLNSKKYTKCVKCRTNAPNLVCMPCKHYVICKECSEKEQVTKCPACDRAVESLMEVFK
;
A
#
# COMPACT_ATOMS: atom_id res chain seq x y z
N MET A 1 -13.66 -18.15 -38.69
CA MET A 1 -13.03 -18.36 -37.37
C MET A 1 -13.96 -17.78 -36.31
N THR A 2 -14.75 -18.62 -35.65
CA THR A 2 -15.48 -18.22 -34.43
C THR A 2 -14.50 -18.31 -33.28
N GLY A 3 -13.99 -17.18 -32.80
CA GLY A 3 -13.09 -17.15 -31.64
C GLY A 3 -13.85 -17.45 -30.35
N THR A 4 -13.17 -18.06 -29.37
CA THR A 4 -13.75 -18.42 -28.07
C THR A 4 -13.93 -17.20 -27.16
N LEU A 5 -14.67 -17.34 -26.06
CA LEU A 5 -14.77 -16.31 -25.02
C LEU A 5 -13.39 -15.93 -24.46
N ILE A 6 -12.51 -16.92 -24.28
CA ILE A 6 -11.12 -16.69 -23.84
C ILE A 6 -10.35 -15.86 -24.88
N ASP A 7 -10.49 -16.16 -26.18
CA ASP A 7 -9.82 -15.38 -27.23
C ASP A 7 -10.39 -13.96 -27.33
N ALA A 8 -11.70 -13.79 -27.16
CA ALA A 8 -12.35 -12.49 -27.13
C ALA A 8 -11.83 -11.65 -25.95
N ALA A 9 -11.76 -12.24 -24.75
CA ALA A 9 -11.26 -11.61 -23.54
C ALA A 9 -9.76 -11.26 -23.64
N LYS A 10 -8.93 -12.16 -24.19
CA LYS A 10 -7.50 -11.93 -24.46
C LYS A 10 -7.26 -10.71 -25.36
N ASN A 11 -8.17 -10.46 -26.30
CA ASN A 11 -8.07 -9.35 -27.26
C ASN A 11 -8.86 -8.10 -26.83
N GLY A 12 -9.60 -8.16 -25.72
CA GLY A 12 -10.45 -7.06 -25.25
C GLY A 12 -11.66 -6.79 -26.14
N ASP A 13 -12.13 -7.78 -26.90
CA ASP A 13 -13.31 -7.66 -27.78
C ASP A 13 -14.60 -7.71 -26.93
N GLU A 14 -14.97 -6.57 -26.34
CA GLU A 14 -16.13 -6.41 -25.44
C GLU A 14 -17.43 -6.96 -26.06
N ALA A 15 -17.63 -6.73 -27.36
CA ALA A 15 -18.83 -7.16 -28.06
C ALA A 15 -18.90 -8.69 -28.18
N LYS A 16 -17.79 -9.35 -28.52
CA LYS A 16 -17.74 -10.82 -28.53
C LYS A 16 -17.81 -11.41 -27.13
N VAL A 17 -17.17 -10.77 -26.14
CA VAL A 17 -17.28 -11.19 -24.74
C VAL A 17 -18.75 -11.19 -24.31
N ALA A 18 -19.48 -10.09 -24.56
CA ALA A 18 -20.90 -10.01 -24.23
C ALA A 18 -21.75 -11.07 -24.98
N ALA A 19 -21.45 -11.34 -26.25
CA ALA A 19 -22.18 -12.31 -27.06
C ALA A 19 -21.97 -13.77 -26.62
N LEU A 20 -20.77 -14.11 -26.13
CA LEU A 20 -20.39 -15.48 -25.78
C LEU A 20 -20.55 -15.79 -24.28
N LEU A 21 -20.74 -14.77 -23.44
CA LEU A 21 -20.74 -14.86 -21.97
C LEU A 21 -21.68 -15.96 -21.44
N GLU A 22 -22.94 -16.00 -21.89
CA GLU A 22 -23.92 -16.93 -21.33
C GLU A 22 -23.67 -18.41 -21.72
N GLY A 23 -22.94 -18.66 -22.81
CA GLY A 23 -22.64 -20.02 -23.27
C GLY A 23 -21.29 -20.55 -22.82
N GLU A 24 -20.31 -19.66 -22.63
CA GLU A 24 -18.90 -20.04 -22.43
C GLU A 24 -18.31 -19.53 -21.10
N ALA A 25 -19.08 -18.83 -20.27
CA ALA A 25 -18.60 -18.40 -18.95
C ALA A 25 -18.10 -19.58 -18.12
N ARG A 26 -17.04 -19.33 -17.34
CA ARG A 26 -16.39 -20.31 -16.45
C ARG A 26 -15.67 -21.46 -17.17
N LEU A 27 -15.60 -21.44 -18.50
CA LEU A 27 -14.66 -22.29 -19.22
C LEU A 27 -13.23 -21.85 -18.93
N VAL A 28 -12.32 -22.82 -18.95
CA VAL A 28 -10.91 -22.61 -18.64
C VAL A 28 -10.04 -23.21 -19.74
N ASP A 29 -8.84 -22.64 -19.92
CA ASP A 29 -7.82 -23.23 -20.77
C ASP A 29 -7.04 -24.37 -20.07
N ASP A 30 -6.03 -24.91 -20.74
CA ASP A 30 -5.18 -25.99 -20.22
C ASP A 30 -4.41 -25.60 -18.95
N ALA A 31 -4.20 -24.31 -18.68
CA ALA A 31 -3.60 -23.80 -17.45
C ALA A 31 -4.64 -23.57 -16.33
N GLY A 32 -5.92 -23.78 -16.62
CA GLY A 32 -7.03 -23.47 -15.72
C GLY A 32 -7.40 -21.99 -15.68
N LYS A 33 -6.89 -21.16 -16.62
CA LYS A 33 -7.22 -19.73 -16.65
C LYS A 33 -8.57 -19.50 -17.31
N THR A 34 -9.38 -18.65 -16.68
CA THR A 34 -10.66 -18.19 -17.24
C THR A 34 -10.48 -17.01 -18.17
N ALA A 35 -11.54 -16.63 -18.88
CA ALA A 35 -11.55 -15.43 -19.72
C ALA A 35 -11.26 -14.14 -18.91
N LEU A 36 -11.81 -14.03 -17.70
CA LEU A 36 -11.58 -12.91 -16.77
C LEU A 36 -10.10 -12.75 -16.43
N MET A 37 -9.41 -13.86 -16.13
CA MET A 37 -7.98 -13.84 -15.81
C MET A 37 -7.15 -13.34 -17.00
N TRP A 38 -7.48 -13.79 -18.21
CA TRP A 38 -6.82 -13.33 -19.44
C TRP A 38 -7.08 -11.85 -19.74
N ALA A 39 -8.32 -11.38 -19.60
CA ALA A 39 -8.64 -9.96 -19.77
C ALA A 39 -7.90 -9.10 -18.72
N ALA A 40 -7.85 -9.55 -17.47
CA ALA A 40 -7.13 -8.85 -16.39
C ALA A 40 -5.60 -8.81 -16.65
N GLU A 41 -5.01 -9.92 -17.09
CA GLU A 41 -3.58 -10.04 -17.42
C GLU A 41 -3.20 -9.10 -18.57
N ASN A 42 -4.03 -9.04 -19.61
CA ASN A 42 -3.82 -8.23 -20.81
C ASN A 42 -4.31 -6.78 -20.69
N LYS A 43 -4.74 -6.34 -19.49
CA LYS A 43 -5.19 -4.96 -19.21
C LYS A 43 -6.45 -4.55 -19.99
N HIS A 44 -7.32 -5.50 -20.32
CA HIS A 44 -8.60 -5.24 -20.96
C HIS A 44 -9.70 -5.07 -19.91
N THR A 45 -9.61 -4.00 -19.12
CA THR A 45 -10.48 -3.71 -17.97
C THR A 45 -11.96 -3.83 -18.31
N LYS A 46 -12.42 -3.21 -19.39
CA LYS A 46 -13.84 -3.24 -19.79
C LYS A 46 -14.34 -4.65 -20.10
N ALA A 47 -13.55 -5.43 -20.85
CA ALA A 47 -13.88 -6.83 -21.12
C ALA A 47 -13.86 -7.67 -19.83
N ALA A 48 -12.90 -7.41 -18.93
CA ALA A 48 -12.84 -8.06 -17.62
C ALA A 48 -14.08 -7.74 -16.77
N LEU A 49 -14.54 -6.49 -16.73
CA LEU A 49 -15.72 -6.08 -15.94
C LEU A 49 -16.99 -6.83 -16.36
N LEU A 50 -17.15 -7.18 -17.64
CA LEU A 50 -18.28 -7.99 -18.12
C LEU A 50 -18.28 -9.41 -17.55
N LEU A 51 -17.11 -9.92 -17.14
CA LEU A 51 -16.91 -11.30 -16.70
C LEU A 51 -16.97 -11.47 -15.17
N VAL A 52 -16.85 -10.37 -14.41
CA VAL A 52 -16.73 -10.38 -12.93
C VAL A 52 -17.84 -11.18 -12.27
N GLU A 53 -19.10 -10.97 -12.65
CA GLU A 53 -20.22 -11.65 -11.97
C GLU A 53 -20.23 -13.16 -12.16
N LYS A 54 -19.70 -13.66 -13.29
CA LYS A 54 -19.73 -15.08 -13.63
C LYS A 54 -18.46 -15.82 -13.21
N GLU A 55 -17.31 -15.15 -13.19
CA GLU A 55 -15.99 -15.81 -13.08
C GLU A 55 -15.16 -15.39 -11.86
N ALA A 56 -15.47 -14.27 -11.20
CA ALA A 56 -14.70 -13.84 -10.04
C ALA A 56 -14.76 -14.88 -8.90
N GLY A 57 -13.62 -15.13 -8.28
CA GLY A 57 -13.43 -16.16 -7.26
C GLY A 57 -12.90 -17.50 -7.80
N MET A 58 -12.82 -17.66 -9.13
CA MET A 58 -12.16 -18.82 -9.74
C MET A 58 -10.63 -18.69 -9.66
N VAL A 59 -9.95 -19.84 -9.59
CA VAL A 59 -8.48 -19.93 -9.49
C VAL A 59 -7.92 -20.85 -10.56
N ALA A 60 -6.79 -20.46 -11.14
CA ALA A 60 -6.04 -21.28 -12.09
C ALA A 60 -5.26 -22.41 -11.39
N LYS A 61 -4.63 -23.29 -12.17
CA LYS A 61 -3.89 -24.45 -11.62
C LYS A 61 -2.68 -24.04 -10.78
N ASP A 62 -2.08 -22.88 -11.02
CA ASP A 62 -0.99 -22.31 -10.22
C ASP A 62 -1.50 -21.49 -9.01
N GLY A 63 -2.82 -21.47 -8.79
CA GLY A 63 -3.50 -20.69 -7.76
C GLY A 63 -3.70 -19.22 -8.13
N SER A 64 -3.27 -18.75 -9.30
CA SER A 64 -3.51 -17.37 -9.71
C SER A 64 -5.01 -17.09 -9.93
N PHE A 65 -5.41 -15.84 -9.70
CA PHE A 65 -6.78 -15.35 -9.84
C PHE A 65 -6.77 -13.92 -10.43
N ALA A 66 -7.93 -13.45 -10.90
CA ALA A 66 -8.02 -12.22 -11.71
C ALA A 66 -7.45 -10.98 -11.00
N MET A 67 -7.73 -10.84 -9.71
CA MET A 67 -7.31 -9.69 -8.91
C MET A 67 -5.79 -9.62 -8.72
N VAL A 68 -5.06 -10.74 -8.81
CA VAL A 68 -3.57 -10.73 -8.85
C VAL A 68 -3.08 -10.00 -10.10
N TYR A 69 -3.70 -10.24 -11.25
CA TYR A 69 -3.32 -9.59 -12.50
C TYR A 69 -3.69 -8.11 -12.50
N ALA A 70 -4.90 -7.77 -12.05
CA ALA A 70 -5.33 -6.38 -11.85
C ALA A 70 -4.37 -5.63 -10.91
N ALA A 71 -3.92 -6.28 -9.83
CA ALA A 71 -2.97 -5.72 -8.88
C ALA A 71 -1.60 -5.46 -9.48
N LYS A 72 -1.05 -6.40 -10.28
CA LYS A 72 0.22 -6.20 -11.00
C LYS A 72 0.12 -5.04 -11.99
N ASN A 73 -1.05 -4.88 -12.61
CA ASN A 73 -1.31 -3.87 -13.62
C ASN A 73 -1.67 -2.49 -13.05
N GLY A 74 -2.00 -2.41 -11.76
CA GLY A 74 -2.45 -1.16 -11.12
C GLY A 74 -3.88 -0.76 -11.51
N ASP A 75 -4.69 -1.72 -11.96
CA ASP A 75 -6.05 -1.49 -12.43
C ASP A 75 -7.02 -1.32 -11.25
N ILE A 76 -7.15 -0.09 -10.78
CA ILE A 76 -7.97 0.24 -9.61
C ILE A 76 -9.45 -0.12 -9.83
N GLU A 77 -9.97 0.11 -11.03
CA GLU A 77 -11.36 -0.15 -11.36
C GLU A 77 -11.69 -1.64 -11.25
N LEU A 78 -10.87 -2.49 -11.88
CA LEU A 78 -11.06 -3.93 -11.79
C LEU A 78 -10.79 -4.48 -10.39
N LEU A 79 -9.80 -3.94 -9.68
CA LEU A 79 -9.55 -4.32 -8.28
C LEU A 79 -10.76 -4.02 -7.38
N THR A 80 -11.42 -2.87 -7.56
CA THR A 80 -12.62 -2.51 -6.80
C THR A 80 -13.76 -3.49 -7.09
N ALA A 81 -13.96 -3.86 -8.36
CA ALA A 81 -15.00 -4.81 -8.76
C ALA A 81 -14.76 -6.23 -8.21
N LEU A 82 -13.50 -6.65 -8.10
CA LEU A 82 -13.14 -8.00 -7.66
C LEU A 82 -13.03 -8.16 -6.13
N PHE A 83 -12.86 -7.07 -5.39
CA PHE A 83 -12.42 -7.12 -3.98
C PHE A 83 -13.31 -8.00 -3.09
N GLU A 84 -14.63 -7.88 -3.19
CA GLU A 84 -15.57 -8.62 -2.34
C GLU A 84 -15.47 -10.15 -2.53
N LYS A 85 -15.14 -10.59 -3.76
CA LYS A 85 -15.06 -12.02 -4.11
C LYS A 85 -13.65 -12.59 -4.01
N GLU A 86 -12.63 -11.76 -4.23
CA GLU A 86 -11.23 -12.21 -4.37
C GLU A 86 -10.26 -11.62 -3.34
N GLY A 87 -10.65 -10.62 -2.54
CA GLY A 87 -9.75 -9.89 -1.64
C GLY A 87 -9.09 -10.75 -0.56
N ARG A 88 -9.75 -11.87 -0.19
CA ARG A 88 -9.22 -12.84 0.78
C ARG A 88 -8.49 -14.01 0.13
N LEU A 89 -8.48 -14.13 -1.20
CA LEU A 89 -7.78 -15.22 -1.90
C LEU A 89 -6.26 -15.08 -1.82
N ARG A 90 -5.59 -16.23 -1.95
CA ARG A 90 -4.13 -16.36 -1.97
C ARG A 90 -3.72 -17.28 -3.11
N ASP A 91 -2.63 -16.94 -3.78
CA ASP A 91 -2.09 -17.74 -4.86
C ASP A 91 -1.37 -19.00 -4.36
N GLY A 92 -0.82 -19.82 -5.27
CA GLY A 92 -0.08 -21.03 -4.90
C GLY A 92 1.18 -20.80 -4.06
N ASN A 93 1.66 -19.55 -3.95
CA ASN A 93 2.75 -19.15 -3.06
C ASN A 93 2.26 -18.47 -1.77
N ASN A 94 0.96 -18.61 -1.47
CA ASN A 94 0.28 -17.96 -0.37
C ASN A 94 0.34 -16.41 -0.45
N LEU A 95 0.52 -15.82 -1.63
CA LEU A 95 0.58 -14.36 -1.82
C LEU A 95 -0.80 -13.80 -2.18
N SER A 96 -1.12 -12.63 -1.66
CA SER A 96 -2.33 -11.88 -1.98
C SER A 96 -2.14 -10.93 -3.17
N ALA A 97 -3.24 -10.35 -3.65
CA ALA A 97 -3.21 -9.25 -4.62
C ALA A 97 -2.35 -8.06 -4.13
N LEU A 98 -2.39 -7.69 -2.85
CA LEU A 98 -1.56 -6.60 -2.29
C LEU A 98 -0.05 -6.93 -2.38
N ASN A 99 0.33 -8.19 -2.15
CA ASN A 99 1.73 -8.60 -2.31
C ASN A 99 2.21 -8.37 -3.75
N HIS A 100 1.38 -8.71 -4.73
CA HIS A 100 1.68 -8.52 -6.15
C HIS A 100 1.69 -7.05 -6.57
N ALA A 101 0.73 -6.24 -6.13
CA ALA A 101 0.76 -4.79 -6.35
C ALA A 101 2.04 -4.16 -5.80
N SER A 102 2.46 -4.58 -4.60
CA SER A 102 3.66 -4.05 -3.95
C SER A 102 4.95 -4.48 -4.67
N LYS A 103 5.06 -5.75 -5.07
CA LYS A 103 6.19 -6.25 -5.88
C LYS A 103 6.30 -5.53 -7.22
N SER A 104 5.16 -5.22 -7.83
CA SER A 104 5.07 -4.49 -9.10
C SER A 104 5.12 -2.96 -8.96
N LYS A 105 5.33 -2.43 -7.74
CA LYS A 105 5.42 -0.99 -7.44
C LYS A 105 4.16 -0.19 -7.81
N GLN A 106 2.99 -0.82 -7.76
CA GLN A 106 1.70 -0.19 -8.02
C GLN A 106 1.18 0.50 -6.76
N PHE A 107 1.66 1.72 -6.49
CA PHE A 107 1.43 2.41 -5.22
C PHE A 107 -0.05 2.64 -4.90
N GLU A 108 -0.85 3.13 -5.86
CA GLU A 108 -2.27 3.40 -5.64
C GLU A 108 -3.07 2.10 -5.45
N ALA A 109 -2.74 1.03 -6.19
CA ALA A 109 -3.36 -0.27 -5.99
C ALA A 109 -3.02 -0.84 -4.60
N SER A 110 -1.75 -0.77 -4.20
CA SER A 110 -1.33 -1.19 -2.86
C SER A 110 -2.01 -0.39 -1.73
N LYS A 111 -2.27 0.90 -1.96
CA LYS A 111 -2.98 1.75 -1.01
C LYS A 111 -4.46 1.37 -0.93
N MET A 112 -5.14 1.24 -2.08
CA MET A 112 -6.55 0.89 -2.15
C MET A 112 -6.80 -0.47 -1.50
N LEU A 113 -6.04 -1.49 -1.90
CA LEU A 113 -6.19 -2.86 -1.39
C LEU A 113 -6.02 -2.92 0.13
N ARG A 114 -5.06 -2.17 0.66
CA ARG A 114 -4.82 -2.13 2.10
C ARG A 114 -5.98 -1.51 2.88
N LEU A 115 -6.51 -0.38 2.39
CA LEU A 115 -7.65 0.27 3.03
C LEU A 115 -8.85 -0.68 3.05
N ARG A 116 -9.14 -1.31 1.91
CA ARG A 116 -10.24 -2.28 1.77
C ARG A 116 -10.04 -3.53 2.61
N THR A 117 -8.82 -4.05 2.74
CA THR A 117 -8.51 -5.16 3.65
C THR A 117 -8.83 -4.76 5.09
N ILE A 118 -8.35 -3.60 5.56
CA ILE A 118 -8.60 -3.11 6.93
C ILE A 118 -10.10 -2.89 7.20
N GLU A 119 -10.84 -2.33 6.24
CA GLU A 119 -12.29 -2.12 6.34
C GLU A 119 -13.08 -3.42 6.50
N THR A 120 -12.55 -4.54 6.00
CA THR A 120 -13.23 -5.84 5.98
C THR A 120 -12.65 -6.86 6.97
N MET A 121 -11.69 -6.44 7.82
CA MET A 121 -11.17 -7.26 8.92
C MET A 121 -12.22 -7.38 10.03
N ASP A 122 -12.25 -8.54 10.68
CA ASP A 122 -13.06 -8.70 11.88
C ASP A 122 -12.38 -8.05 13.10
N GLU A 123 -13.11 -7.93 14.20
CA GLU A 123 -12.62 -7.27 15.42
C GLU A 123 -11.38 -7.96 16.01
N LYS A 124 -11.30 -9.29 15.86
CA LYS A 124 -10.19 -10.10 16.38
C LYS A 124 -8.91 -9.83 15.57
N ASP A 125 -9.01 -9.86 14.25
CA ASP A 125 -7.92 -9.57 13.33
C ASP A 125 -7.44 -8.12 13.49
N MET A 126 -8.37 -7.18 13.71
CA MET A 126 -8.06 -5.78 14.00
C MET A 126 -7.32 -5.61 15.33
N GLU A 127 -7.69 -6.35 16.37
CA GLU A 127 -7.00 -6.31 17.66
C GLU A 127 -5.60 -6.93 17.57
N GLN A 128 -5.46 -8.07 16.89
CA GLN A 128 -4.16 -8.66 16.60
C GLN A 128 -3.27 -7.71 15.81
N LEU A 129 -3.85 -7.01 14.82
CA LEU A 129 -3.16 -5.97 14.09
C LEU A 129 -2.68 -4.86 15.03
N ARG A 130 -3.56 -4.29 15.87
CA ARG A 130 -3.19 -3.24 16.85
C ARG A 130 -2.05 -3.67 17.78
N GLN A 131 -2.07 -4.92 18.26
CA GLN A 131 -1.04 -5.45 19.15
C GLN A 131 0.31 -5.59 18.45
N ARG A 132 0.35 -6.16 17.24
CA ARG A 132 1.58 -6.26 16.43
C ARG A 132 2.20 -4.89 16.17
N VAL A 133 1.35 -3.90 15.93
CA VAL A 133 1.75 -2.52 15.68
C VAL A 133 2.38 -1.90 16.91
N ALA A 134 1.69 -2.00 18.04
CA ALA A 134 2.18 -1.50 19.32
C ALA A 134 3.52 -2.15 19.71
N ALA A 135 3.66 -3.45 19.51
CA ALA A 135 4.91 -4.19 19.73
C ALA A 135 6.04 -3.65 18.85
N THR A 136 5.78 -3.44 17.55
CA THR A 136 6.75 -2.88 16.60
C THR A 136 7.19 -1.47 17.01
N TYR A 137 6.25 -0.60 17.40
CA TYR A 137 6.57 0.73 17.92
C TYR A 137 7.43 0.69 19.19
N SER A 138 7.12 -0.22 20.12
CA SER A 138 7.87 -0.37 21.38
C SER A 138 9.30 -0.84 21.13
N GLU A 139 9.48 -1.83 20.27
CA GLU A 139 10.80 -2.35 19.92
C GLU A 139 11.64 -1.30 19.17
N MET A 140 11.03 -0.55 18.27
CA MET A 140 11.68 0.56 17.58
C MET A 140 12.09 1.69 18.52
N ALA A 141 11.22 2.08 19.45
CA ALA A 141 11.53 3.11 20.43
C ALA A 141 12.77 2.73 21.26
N LYS A 142 12.87 1.45 21.66
CA LYS A 142 14.06 0.91 22.34
C LYS A 142 15.31 0.97 21.46
N LYS A 143 15.24 0.49 20.20
CA LYS A 143 16.37 0.51 19.25
C LYS A 143 16.83 1.93 18.91
N ALA A 144 15.90 2.86 18.77
CA ALA A 144 16.21 4.26 18.48
C ALA A 144 16.82 4.98 19.69
N GLN A 145 16.36 4.65 20.91
CA GLN A 145 16.97 5.12 22.16
C GLN A 145 18.40 4.58 22.34
N GLN A 146 18.64 3.31 22.00
CA GLN A 146 19.99 2.71 21.98
C GLN A 146 20.91 3.32 20.92
N ALA A 147 20.36 3.80 19.81
CA ALA A 147 21.12 4.39 18.70
C ALA A 147 21.42 5.89 18.86
N GLU A 148 21.23 6.47 20.07
CA GLU A 148 21.43 7.90 20.37
C GLU A 148 20.75 8.86 19.37
N VAL A 149 19.61 8.47 18.81
CA VAL A 149 18.88 9.30 17.85
C VAL A 149 18.29 10.51 18.58
N LYS A 150 18.78 11.72 18.25
CA LYS A 150 18.31 12.98 18.84
C LYS A 150 16.78 13.13 18.74
N SER A 151 16.14 13.70 19.77
CA SER A 151 14.67 13.79 19.90
C SER A 151 13.93 14.32 18.65
N HIS A 152 14.44 15.36 18.00
CA HIS A 152 13.84 15.92 16.76
C HIS A 152 13.87 14.94 15.56
N ASN A 153 14.85 14.04 15.52
CA ASN A 153 14.94 13.02 14.49
C ASN A 153 13.89 11.92 14.68
N MET A 154 13.41 11.70 15.91
CA MET A 154 12.36 10.72 16.23
C MET A 154 10.98 11.09 15.66
N ALA A 155 10.70 12.39 15.44
CA ALA A 155 9.45 12.88 14.86
C ALA A 155 9.36 12.56 13.37
N ILE A 156 10.45 12.85 12.65
CA ILE A 156 10.64 12.51 11.24
C ILE A 156 10.62 10.99 11.11
N PHE A 157 11.32 10.29 12.01
CA PHE A 157 11.31 8.84 12.12
C PHE A 157 9.88 8.29 12.24
N ARG A 158 9.10 8.77 13.20
CA ARG A 158 7.72 8.34 13.45
C ARG A 158 6.79 8.65 12.28
N SER A 159 6.86 9.83 11.69
CA SER A 159 5.98 10.21 10.56
C SER A 159 6.31 9.41 9.29
N PHE A 160 7.59 9.18 9.01
CA PHE A 160 8.02 8.29 7.93
C PHE A 160 7.67 6.84 8.22
N PHE A 161 7.73 6.40 9.48
CA PHE A 161 7.34 5.05 9.86
C PHE A 161 5.84 4.84 9.90
N GLU A 162 5.01 5.84 10.21
CA GLU A 162 3.55 5.77 10.06
C GLU A 162 3.17 5.64 8.58
N ALA A 163 3.86 6.38 7.71
CA ALA A 163 3.72 6.26 6.26
C ALA A 163 4.28 4.91 5.75
N PHE A 164 5.43 4.46 6.26
CA PHE A 164 6.01 3.17 5.93
C PHE A 164 5.18 2.02 6.49
N TYR A 165 4.57 2.16 7.66
CA TYR A 165 3.63 1.23 8.29
C TYR A 165 2.37 1.08 7.42
N SER A 166 1.85 2.22 6.95
CA SER A 166 0.88 2.29 5.86
C SER A 166 1.36 1.67 4.54
N LEU A 167 2.65 1.40 4.34
CA LEU A 167 3.21 0.69 3.18
C LEU A 167 3.68 -0.75 3.51
N SER A 168 3.99 -1.08 4.76
CA SER A 168 4.70 -2.28 5.22
C SER A 168 3.81 -3.32 5.87
N CYS A 169 2.49 -3.10 5.93
CA CYS A 169 1.48 -4.17 6.01
C CYS A 169 1.54 -5.19 4.85
N SER A 170 2.65 -5.30 4.11
CA SER A 170 2.90 -6.39 3.15
C SER A 170 2.96 -7.78 3.80
N GLY A 171 3.00 -7.87 5.14
CA GLY A 171 3.03 -9.14 5.89
C GLY A 171 1.86 -9.34 6.86
N ILE A 172 0.72 -8.69 6.63
CA ILE A 172 -0.52 -8.99 7.37
C ILE A 172 -1.40 -9.98 6.60
N GLU A 173 -1.08 -10.27 5.35
CA GLU A 173 -2.00 -11.06 4.53
C GLU A 173 -1.67 -12.56 4.45
N GLN A 174 -0.55 -13.07 4.97
CA GLN A 174 -0.22 -14.49 4.73
C GLN A 174 -0.61 -15.49 5.83
N GLY A 175 -1.11 -15.05 7.00
CA GLY A 175 -1.28 -15.96 8.14
C GLY A 175 0.03 -16.65 8.59
N THR A 176 1.17 -16.28 8.00
CA THR A 176 2.51 -16.70 8.40
C THR A 176 3.12 -15.59 9.25
N GLU A 177 3.74 -16.00 10.35
CA GLU A 177 4.58 -15.12 11.16
C GLU A 177 5.64 -14.50 10.24
N ILE A 178 5.67 -13.16 10.17
CA ILE A 178 6.87 -12.47 9.70
C ILE A 178 7.94 -12.87 10.70
N THR A 179 8.95 -13.64 10.26
CA THR A 179 10.03 -13.99 11.19
C THR A 179 10.72 -12.71 11.62
N GLU A 180 11.12 -12.66 12.89
CA GLU A 180 11.77 -11.50 13.48
C GLU A 180 12.95 -11.00 12.62
N GLU A 181 13.67 -11.93 11.99
CA GLU A 181 14.80 -11.68 11.10
C GLU A 181 14.43 -10.95 9.80
N GLN A 182 13.29 -11.26 9.18
CA GLN A 182 12.84 -10.61 7.95
C GLN A 182 12.36 -9.19 8.22
N LEU A 183 11.67 -9.00 9.36
CA LEU A 183 11.29 -7.69 9.84
C LEU A 183 12.55 -6.88 10.17
N ASN A 184 13.47 -7.44 10.97
CA ASN A 184 14.72 -6.80 11.35
C ASN A 184 15.57 -6.40 10.13
N ARG A 185 15.63 -7.21 9.07
CA ARG A 185 16.38 -6.87 7.86
C ARG A 185 15.78 -5.69 7.09
N SER A 186 14.45 -5.64 6.99
CA SER A 186 13.74 -4.53 6.34
C SER A 186 13.85 -3.24 7.16
N LEU A 187 13.80 -3.38 8.48
CA LEU A 187 14.00 -2.30 9.44
C LEU A 187 15.42 -1.76 9.43
N GLU A 188 16.44 -2.62 9.44
CA GLU A 188 17.85 -2.20 9.36
C GLU A 188 18.13 -1.43 8.07
N LYS A 189 17.57 -1.88 6.94
CA LYS A 189 17.69 -1.16 5.68
C LYS A 189 17.05 0.24 5.76
N CYS A 190 15.84 0.34 6.32
CA CYS A 190 15.14 1.62 6.50
C CYS A 190 15.90 2.54 7.48
N LEU A 191 16.34 2.00 8.62
CA LEU A 191 17.16 2.66 9.63
C LEU A 191 18.48 3.15 9.03
N SER A 192 19.11 2.41 8.12
CA SER A 192 20.35 2.83 7.47
C SER A 192 20.13 4.07 6.58
N GLU A 193 19.03 4.12 5.82
CA GLU A 193 18.69 5.27 4.98
C GLU A 193 18.28 6.48 5.82
N ILE A 194 17.53 6.25 6.89
CA ILE A 194 17.19 7.27 7.87
C ILE A 194 18.46 7.79 8.54
N ARG A 195 19.38 6.94 9.02
CA ARG A 195 20.65 7.39 9.60
C ARG A 195 21.43 8.27 8.63
N LYS A 196 21.47 7.93 7.34
CA LYS A 196 22.06 8.81 6.31
C LYS A 196 21.36 10.17 6.23
N LEU A 197 20.03 10.19 6.26
CA LEU A 197 19.23 11.43 6.23
C LEU A 197 19.40 12.27 7.51
N LEU A 198 19.41 11.64 8.68
CA LEU A 198 19.54 12.29 9.99
C LEU A 198 20.96 12.80 10.25
N ASN A 199 21.97 12.10 9.74
CA ASN A 199 23.37 12.53 9.79
C ASN A 199 23.69 13.55 8.70
N SER A 200 22.79 13.78 7.73
CA SER A 200 22.89 14.93 6.85
C SER A 200 22.58 16.20 7.65
N LYS A 201 23.42 17.23 7.53
CA LYS A 201 23.23 18.54 8.19
C LYS A 201 21.96 19.29 7.74
N LYS A 202 21.09 18.66 6.95
CA LYS A 202 19.97 19.28 6.23
C LYS A 202 18.71 19.44 7.07
N TYR A 203 18.54 18.66 8.14
CA TYR A 203 17.28 18.59 8.93
C TYR A 203 17.42 18.83 10.43
N THR A 204 18.61 19.20 10.92
CA THR A 204 18.89 19.39 12.36
C THR A 204 18.63 20.80 12.88
N LYS A 205 18.25 21.71 11.98
CA LYS A 205 18.03 23.13 12.26
C LYS A 205 16.76 23.59 11.56
N CYS A 206 15.99 24.44 12.23
CA CYS A 206 14.81 25.07 11.66
C CYS A 206 15.23 25.79 10.39
N VAL A 207 14.55 25.52 9.27
CA VAL A 207 14.90 26.09 7.96
C VAL A 207 14.83 27.62 7.97
N LYS A 208 13.94 28.18 8.80
CA LYS A 208 13.77 29.63 8.96
C LYS A 208 14.89 30.24 9.81
N CYS A 209 14.99 29.88 11.10
CA CYS A 209 15.96 30.55 11.99
C CYS A 209 17.38 29.95 11.94
N ARG A 210 17.56 28.74 11.39
CA ARG A 210 18.83 27.98 11.33
C ARG A 210 19.52 27.77 12.68
N THR A 211 18.80 28.00 13.76
CA THR A 211 19.31 27.96 15.13
C THR A 211 18.59 26.89 15.93
N ASN A 212 17.26 26.99 16.04
CA ASN A 212 16.46 26.10 16.88
C ASN A 212 16.17 24.77 16.17
N ALA A 213 15.98 23.71 16.95
CA ALA A 213 15.44 22.46 16.41
C ALA A 213 13.97 22.66 15.99
N PRO A 214 13.56 22.24 14.79
CA PRO A 214 12.17 22.31 14.38
C PRO A 214 11.35 21.19 15.06
N ASN A 215 10.16 21.51 15.56
CA ASN A 215 9.28 20.60 16.32
C ASN A 215 7.78 20.71 15.97
N LEU A 216 7.43 21.53 14.96
CA LEU A 216 6.06 21.72 14.48
C LEU A 216 5.97 21.34 13.00
N VAL A 217 5.05 20.45 12.65
CA VAL A 217 4.82 20.01 11.26
C VAL A 217 3.59 20.69 10.69
N CYS A 218 3.70 21.20 9.46
CA CYS A 218 2.59 21.80 8.72
C CYS A 218 1.61 20.75 8.19
N MET A 219 0.37 20.80 8.64
CA MET A 219 -0.71 19.92 8.20
C MET A 219 -1.61 20.61 7.15
N PRO A 220 -2.18 19.85 6.18
CA PRO A 220 -2.12 18.40 6.05
C PRO A 220 -0.93 17.88 5.21
N CYS A 221 -0.16 18.76 4.56
CA CYS A 221 0.83 18.34 3.57
C CYS A 221 2.10 17.66 4.13
N LYS A 222 2.46 17.91 5.39
CA LYS A 222 3.62 17.33 6.09
C LYS A 222 4.99 17.63 5.46
N HIS A 223 5.05 18.50 4.44
CA HIS A 223 6.29 18.80 3.71
C HIS A 223 7.19 19.83 4.40
N TYR A 224 6.70 20.51 5.43
CA TYR A 224 7.39 21.63 6.06
C TYR A 224 7.39 21.51 7.59
N VAL A 225 8.55 21.73 8.21
CA VAL A 225 8.76 21.61 9.66
C VAL A 225 9.45 22.86 10.20
N ILE A 226 8.92 23.45 11.27
CA ILE A 226 9.39 24.71 11.84
C ILE A 226 9.57 24.59 13.36
N CYS A 227 10.29 25.53 13.99
CA CYS A 227 10.38 25.57 15.46
C CYS A 227 9.21 26.37 16.05
N LYS A 228 8.85 26.06 17.30
CA LYS A 228 7.80 26.74 18.08
C LYS A 228 7.90 28.26 18.05
N GLU A 229 9.08 28.81 18.31
CA GLU A 229 9.31 30.25 18.28
C GLU A 229 9.06 30.87 16.90
N CYS A 230 9.43 30.20 15.82
CA CYS A 230 9.13 30.69 14.47
C CYS A 230 7.64 30.59 14.13
N SER A 231 6.91 29.64 14.73
CA SER A 231 5.46 29.48 14.55
C SER A 231 4.68 30.55 15.28
N GLU A 232 5.14 30.96 16.45
CA GLU A 232 4.46 31.97 17.25
C GLU A 232 4.73 33.37 16.67
N LYS A 233 5.92 33.59 16.09
CA LYS A 233 6.29 34.85 15.45
C LYS A 233 5.63 35.06 14.08
N GLU A 234 5.35 34.00 13.34
CA GLU A 234 4.74 34.08 12.01
C GLU A 234 3.53 33.17 11.91
N GLN A 235 2.39 33.75 11.51
CA GLN A 235 1.20 32.98 11.17
C GLN A 235 1.45 32.22 9.86
N VAL A 236 1.97 31.00 9.97
CA VAL A 236 2.23 30.12 8.81
C VAL A 236 0.90 29.71 8.20
N THR A 237 0.48 30.38 7.11
CA THR A 237 -0.79 30.11 6.41
C THR A 237 -0.61 29.20 5.20
N LYS A 238 0.61 29.08 4.66
CA LYS A 238 0.93 28.26 3.49
C LYS A 238 2.26 27.52 3.65
N CYS A 239 2.32 26.32 3.09
CA CYS A 239 3.51 25.49 3.06
C CYS A 239 4.50 26.01 2.00
N PRO A 240 5.73 26.41 2.36
CA PRO A 240 6.70 26.92 1.40
C PRO A 240 7.19 25.90 0.36
N ALA A 241 6.98 24.61 0.62
CA ALA A 241 7.39 23.55 -0.30
C ALA A 241 6.34 23.25 -1.39
N CYS A 242 5.05 23.41 -1.09
CA CYS A 242 3.98 22.99 -2.01
C CYS A 242 2.81 23.99 -2.13
N ASP A 243 2.96 25.19 -1.58
CA ASP A 243 1.98 26.30 -1.52
C ASP A 243 0.59 25.98 -0.94
N ARG A 244 0.39 24.75 -0.45
CA ARG A 244 -0.87 24.31 0.17
C ARG A 244 -1.11 25.07 1.47
N ALA A 245 -2.37 25.40 1.73
CA ALA A 245 -2.80 26.00 2.99
C ALA A 245 -2.36 25.12 4.18
N VAL A 246 -1.85 25.77 5.22
CA VAL A 246 -1.55 25.14 6.50
C VAL A 246 -2.75 25.32 7.40
N GLU A 247 -3.46 24.23 7.66
CA GLU A 247 -4.69 24.24 8.46
C GLU A 247 -4.39 24.12 9.95
N SER A 248 -3.31 23.41 10.28
CA SER A 248 -2.86 23.24 11.65
C SER A 248 -1.36 22.96 11.71
N LEU A 249 -0.78 23.24 12.88
CA LEU A 249 0.59 22.89 13.22
C LEU A 249 0.55 21.82 14.29
N MET A 250 1.08 20.64 13.95
CA MET A 250 1.15 19.52 14.86
C MET A 250 2.48 19.59 15.62
N GLU A 251 2.40 19.79 16.94
CA GLU A 251 3.56 19.68 17.83
C GLU A 251 3.95 18.22 17.93
N VAL A 252 5.17 17.91 17.48
CA VAL A 252 5.62 16.53 17.44
C VAL A 252 6.26 16.11 18.77
N PHE A 253 6.73 17.07 19.60
CA PHE A 253 7.17 16.89 21.00
C PHE A 253 7.15 18.21 21.83
N LYS A 254 7.04 18.09 23.17
CA LYS A 254 7.33 19.16 24.16
C LYS A 254 8.82 19.29 24.44
#